data_AF-A0A7W8KLR7-F1
#
_entry.id   AF-A0A7W8KLR7-F1
#
_cell.length_a   1.000
_cell.length_b   1.000
_cell.length_c   1.000
_cell.angle_alpha   90.00
_cell.angle_beta   90.00
_cell.angle_gamma   90.00
#
_symmetry.space_group_name_H-M   'P 1'
#
loop_
_entity.id
_entity.type
_entity.pdbx_description
1 polymer ?
#
loop_
_entity_poly.entity_id
_entity_poly.type
_entity_poly.pdbx_seq_one_letter_code
_entity_poly.pdbx_strand_id
1 'polypeptide(L)' 'MIKYRRQNALEPEKDAEISVNVIPFLFFLVGFVAVRALIRTAQSR' A
#
# COMPACT_ATOMS: atom_id res chain seq x y z
N MET A 1 -18.45 -37.59 4.90
CA MET A 1 -18.78 -37.02 6.23
C MET A 1 -17.92 -35.78 6.43
N ILE A 2 -18.49 -34.60 6.25
CA ILE A 2 -17.74 -33.32 6.22
C ILE A 2 -17.41 -32.95 7.67
N LYS A 3 -16.11 -32.85 8.00
CA LYS A 3 -15.64 -32.44 9.33
C LYS A 3 -15.64 -30.91 9.41
N TYR A 4 -16.54 -30.36 10.21
CA TYR A 4 -16.54 -28.93 10.54
C TYR A 4 -15.53 -28.66 11.66
N ARG A 5 -14.47 -27.92 11.35
CA ARG A 5 -13.54 -27.39 12.35
C ARG A 5 -14.26 -26.24 13.05
N ARG A 6 -14.55 -26.35 14.35
CA ARG A 6 -15.10 -25.23 15.14
C ARG A 6 -14.13 -24.05 15.06
N GLN A 7 -14.54 -22.98 14.40
CA GLN A 7 -13.92 -21.67 14.54
C GLN A 7 -14.33 -21.15 15.92
N ASN A 8 -13.37 -21.06 16.85
CA ASN A 8 -13.62 -20.45 18.16
C ASN A 8 -13.91 -18.96 17.95
N ALA A 9 -15.07 -18.49 18.43
CA ALA A 9 -15.48 -17.09 18.34
C ALA A 9 -14.74 -16.15 19.33
N LEU A 10 -13.79 -16.67 20.12
CA LEU A 10 -13.12 -15.96 21.21
C LEU A 10 -11.72 -15.42 20.84
N GLU A 11 -11.24 -15.69 19.63
CA GLU A 11 -10.00 -15.09 19.10
C GLU A 11 -10.36 -14.33 17.83
N PRO A 12 -10.74 -13.03 17.93
CA PRO A 12 -10.76 -12.15 16.78
C PRO A 12 -9.32 -11.79 16.42
N GLU A 13 -8.46 -12.79 16.16
CA GLU A 13 -7.02 -12.55 15.94
C GLU A 13 -6.74 -11.88 14.59
N LYS A 14 -7.75 -11.64 13.74
CA LYS A 14 -7.47 -11.25 12.35
C LYS A 14 -8.41 -10.31 11.61
N ASP A 15 -9.40 -9.72 12.28
CA ASP A 15 -10.38 -8.85 11.59
C ASP A 15 -10.03 -7.36 11.63
N ALA A 16 -8.93 -6.97 12.31
CA ALA A 16 -8.53 -5.57 12.47
C ALA A 16 -7.07 -5.29 12.08
N GLU A 17 -6.49 -6.05 11.13
CA GLU A 17 -5.28 -5.61 10.46
C GLU A 17 -5.63 -4.43 9.53
N ILE A 18 -5.53 -3.20 10.04
CA ILE A 18 -5.64 -1.99 9.21
C ILE A 18 -4.43 -1.99 8.26
N SER A 19 -4.59 -2.61 7.09
CA SER A 19 -3.57 -2.64 6.06
C SER A 19 -3.53 -1.28 5.36
N VAL A 20 -2.49 -0.49 5.62
CA VAL A 20 -2.29 0.77 4.91
C VAL A 20 -1.69 0.48 3.54
N ASN A 21 -2.44 0.76 2.48
CA ASN A 21 -1.92 0.66 1.12
C ASN A 21 -1.01 1.85 0.80
N VAL A 22 0.31 1.63 0.86
CA VAL A 22 1.34 2.65 0.58
C VAL A 22 1.66 2.83 -0.90
N ILE A 23 1.18 1.93 -1.76
CA ILE A 23 1.48 1.91 -3.19
C ILE A 23 1.11 3.25 -3.88
N PRO A 24 -0.05 3.88 -3.64
CA PRO A 24 -0.41 5.15 -4.27
C PRO A 24 0.59 6.27 -3.97
N PHE A 25 1.11 6.32 -2.74
CA PHE A 25 2.09 7.32 -2.34
C PHE A 25 3.44 7.11 -3.04
N LEU A 26 3.85 5.85 -3.23
CA LEU A 26 5.07 5.52 -3.96
C LEU A 26 4.99 5.94 -5.43
N PHE A 27 3.86 5.68 -6.10
CA PHE A 27 3.64 6.14 -7.47
C PHE A 27 3.72 7.66 -7.58
N PHE A 28 3.08 8.38 -6.64
CA PHE A 28 3.10 9.83 -6.62
C PHE A 28 4.52 10.39 -6.41
N LEU A 29 5.28 9.81 -5.47
CA LEU A 29 6.65 10.22 -5.18
C LEU A 29 7.56 10.07 -6.41
N VAL A 30 7.48 8.94 -7.10
CA VAL A 30 8.27 8.68 -8.31
C VAL A 30 7.90 9.67 -9.41
N GLY A 31 6.60 9.88 -9.67
CA GLY A 31 6.13 10.85 -10.66
C GLY A 31 6.61 12.28 -10.35
N PHE A 32 6.51 12.70 -9.09
CA PHE A 32 6.99 14.01 -8.65
C PHE A 32 8.49 14.19 -8.88
N VAL A 33 9.31 13.21 -8.50
CA VAL A 33 10.76 13.26 -8.69
C VAL A 33 11.12 13.33 -10.17
N ALA A 34 10.45 12.53 -11.01
CA ALA A 34 10.67 12.52 -12.46
C ALA A 34 10.35 13.89 -13.08
N VAL A 35 9.18 14.47 -12.80
CA VAL A 35 8.77 15.78 -13.31
C VAL A 35 9.71 16.88 -12.80
N ARG A 36 10.06 16.86 -11.52
CA ARG A 36 10.99 17.84 -10.92
C ARG A 36 12.36 17.78 -11.59
N ALA A 37 12.89 16.60 -11.87
CA ALA A 37 14.16 16.42 -12.57
C ALA A 37 14.09 16.94 -14.01
N LEU A 38 12.97 16.69 -14.70
CA LEU A 38 12.73 17.18 -16.06
C LEU A 38 12.71 18.71 -16.10
N ILE A 39 11.93 19.35 -15.23
CA ILE A 39 11.85 20.81 -15.14
C ILE A 39 13.22 21.41 -14.83
N ARG A 40 13.95 20.83 -13.87
CA ARG A 40 15.30 21.30 -13.53
C ARG A 40 16.26 21.19 -14.71
N THR A 41 16.18 20.10 -15.46
CA THR A 41 16.97 19.92 -16.69
C THR A 41 16.60 20.94 -17.76
N ALA A 42 15.31 21.24 -17.92
CA ALA A 42 14.81 22.20 -18.89
C ALA A 42 15.18 23.66 -18.53
N GLN A 43 15.28 23.99 -17.24
CA GLN A 43 15.70 25.33 -16.78
C GLN A 43 17.23 25.51 -16.74
N SER A 44 17.98 24.40 -16.63
CA SER A 44 19.45 24.42 -16.55
C SER A 44 20.12 24.46 -17.94
N ARG A 45 19.34 24.50 -19.02
CA ARG A 45 19.80 24.50 -20.41
C ARG A 45 19.31 25.77 -21.10
#